data_AF-A0A9P6NK44-F1
#
_entry.id   AF-A0A9P6NK44-F1
#
_cell.length_a   1.000
_cell.length_b   1.000
_cell.length_c   1.000
_cell.angle_alpha   90.00
_cell.angle_beta   90.00
_cell.angle_gamma   90.00
#
_symmetry.space_group_name_H-M   'P 1'
#
loop_
_entity.id
_entity.type
_entity.pdbx_description
1 polymer ?
#
loop_
_entity_poly.entity_id
_entity_poly.type
_entity_poly.pdbx_seq_one_letter_code
_entity_poly.pdbx_strand_id
1 'polypeptide(L)'
;KKVQAIHSNEDMTDGEQEQAVVDLDDEFGEHVKNLFLQVPGFDGHLHTPVEILHVWLLGIVKYTYHNAMNGMKAIAKESLMAQWAAFDTSGLDIPPIIPKTMYQHYNSLVGKEFCVILQAAPFVLFEDLPKNKQPMWIVLCHLGSYIFETEFCDMNTHLAGLHVWIDTFLCEMVKLNAMWTNKPKFHILTHLQDSIALFGPASLFATEKFESYNANTCSASVHSN
;
A
#
# COMPACT_ATOMS: atom_id res chain seq x y z
N LYS A 1 -14.10 -3.68 -25.78
CA LYS A 1 -13.68 -3.48 -27.20
C LYS A 1 -14.08 -2.10 -27.74
N LYS A 2 -15.37 -1.68 -27.73
CA LYS A 2 -15.78 -0.33 -28.17
C LYS A 2 -15.20 0.81 -27.32
N VAL A 3 -15.25 0.72 -25.98
CA VAL A 3 -14.68 1.74 -25.07
C VAL A 3 -13.15 1.87 -25.20
N GLN A 4 -12.43 0.74 -25.33
CA GLN A 4 -11.00 0.75 -25.62
C GLN A 4 -10.68 1.40 -26.98
N ALA A 5 -11.52 1.20 -27.99
CA ALA A 5 -11.35 1.83 -29.29
C ALA A 5 -11.58 3.36 -29.24
N ILE A 6 -12.46 3.85 -28.36
CA ILE A 6 -12.68 5.29 -28.12
C ILE A 6 -11.47 5.92 -27.45
N HIS A 7 -10.98 5.35 -26.35
CA HIS A 7 -9.80 5.88 -25.64
C HIS A 7 -8.48 5.76 -26.41
N SER A 8 -8.42 4.88 -27.42
CA SER A 8 -7.24 4.70 -28.26
C SER A 8 -7.29 5.54 -29.54
N ASN A 9 -8.34 6.34 -29.74
CA ASN A 9 -8.52 7.14 -30.94
C ASN A 9 -7.92 8.54 -30.74
N GLU A 10 -6.68 8.72 -31.19
CA GLU A 10 -5.90 9.96 -31.03
C GLU A 10 -6.50 11.17 -31.75
N ASP A 11 -7.45 10.95 -32.66
CA ASP A 11 -8.13 12.00 -33.43
C ASP A 11 -9.36 12.61 -32.72
N MET A 12 -9.79 12.02 -31.59
CA MET A 12 -10.92 12.55 -30.81
C MET A 12 -10.44 13.47 -29.70
N THR A 13 -11.09 14.63 -29.55
CA THR A 13 -10.86 15.51 -28.39
C THR A 13 -11.44 14.90 -27.11
N ASP A 14 -10.92 15.29 -25.94
CA ASP A 14 -11.39 14.77 -24.64
C ASP A 14 -12.92 14.91 -24.46
N GLY A 15 -13.51 16.00 -24.93
CA GLY A 15 -14.97 16.21 -24.88
C GLY A 15 -15.76 15.30 -25.82
N GLU A 16 -15.19 14.91 -26.96
CA GLU A 16 -15.80 13.93 -27.87
C GLU A 16 -15.65 12.50 -27.33
N GLN A 17 -14.56 12.20 -26.63
CA GLN A 17 -14.40 10.92 -25.93
C GLN A 17 -15.41 10.78 -24.78
N GLU A 18 -15.62 11.83 -23.98
CA GLU A 18 -16.63 11.84 -22.92
C GLU A 18 -18.04 11.64 -23.49
N GLN A 19 -18.41 12.37 -24.55
CA GLN A 19 -19.74 12.23 -25.15
C GLN A 19 -19.95 10.83 -25.76
N ALA A 20 -18.93 10.26 -26.40
CA ALA A 20 -19.02 8.90 -26.95
C ALA A 20 -19.15 7.81 -25.87
N VAL A 21 -18.59 8.03 -24.67
CA VAL A 21 -18.79 7.13 -23.52
C VAL A 21 -20.21 7.25 -22.98
N VAL A 22 -20.76 8.47 -22.90
CA VAL A 22 -22.16 8.71 -22.49
C VAL A 22 -23.12 8.07 -23.48
N ASP A 23 -22.91 8.25 -24.78
CA ASP A 23 -23.77 7.68 -25.83
C ASP A 23 -23.75 6.14 -25.81
N LEU A 24 -22.60 5.52 -25.47
CA LEU A 24 -22.52 4.08 -25.27
C LEU A 24 -23.23 3.59 -24.01
N ASP A 25 -23.24 4.39 -22.94
CA ASP A 25 -23.96 4.08 -21.71
C ASP A 25 -25.48 4.20 -21.90
N ASP A 26 -25.93 5.12 -22.76
CA ASP A 26 -27.34 5.22 -23.19
C ASP A 26 -27.73 4.09 -24.16
N GLU A 27 -26.86 3.70 -25.10
CA GLU A 27 -27.11 2.64 -26.09
C GLU A 27 -27.14 1.24 -25.46
N PHE A 28 -26.31 0.99 -24.44
CA PHE A 28 -26.14 -0.33 -23.82
C PHE A 28 -26.47 -0.40 -22.32
N GLY A 29 -27.05 0.65 -21.75
CA GLY A 29 -27.16 0.87 -20.30
C GLY A 29 -27.81 -0.25 -19.48
N GLU A 30 -28.65 -1.11 -20.07
CA GLU A 30 -29.18 -2.30 -19.38
C GLU A 30 -28.35 -3.58 -19.60
N HIS A 31 -27.59 -3.67 -20.71
CA HIS A 31 -26.85 -4.88 -21.11
C HIS A 31 -25.35 -4.84 -20.80
N VAL A 32 -24.81 -3.66 -20.47
CA VAL A 32 -23.37 -3.46 -20.17
C VAL A 32 -23.11 -3.16 -18.69
N LYS A 33 -24.16 -2.91 -17.88
CA LYS A 33 -23.99 -2.77 -16.44
C LYS A 33 -23.66 -4.12 -15.83
N ASN A 34 -22.51 -4.18 -15.15
CA ASN A 34 -22.12 -5.34 -14.39
C ASN A 34 -23.23 -5.67 -13.37
N LEU A 35 -23.90 -6.80 -13.54
CA LEU A 35 -25.03 -7.24 -12.70
C LEU A 35 -24.66 -7.28 -11.21
N PHE A 36 -23.39 -7.49 -10.86
CA PHE A 36 -22.91 -7.42 -9.48
C PHE A 36 -23.08 -6.02 -8.86
N LEU A 37 -23.00 -4.95 -9.65
CA LEU A 37 -23.22 -3.57 -9.18
C LEU A 37 -24.71 -3.27 -8.92
N GLN A 38 -25.62 -4.13 -9.38
CA GLN A 38 -27.07 -3.97 -9.20
C GLN A 38 -27.62 -4.86 -8.08
N VAL A 39 -26.77 -5.65 -7.41
CA VAL A 39 -27.19 -6.50 -6.30
C VAL A 39 -27.71 -5.61 -5.17
N PRO A 40 -28.96 -5.81 -4.69
CA PRO A 40 -29.49 -5.04 -3.58
C PRO A 40 -28.57 -5.12 -2.36
N GLY A 41 -28.15 -3.96 -1.85
CA GLY A 41 -27.22 -3.87 -0.73
C GLY A 41 -25.74 -3.90 -1.09
N PHE A 42 -25.36 -4.04 -2.36
CA PHE A 42 -23.97 -3.84 -2.80
C PHE A 42 -23.65 -2.35 -2.92
N ASP A 43 -22.80 -1.86 -2.02
CA ASP A 43 -22.10 -0.58 -2.15
C ASP A 43 -20.63 -0.83 -2.53
N GLY A 44 -20.20 -0.37 -3.70
CA GLY A 44 -18.83 -0.58 -4.19
C GLY A 44 -17.76 0.12 -3.35
N HIS A 45 -18.08 1.23 -2.68
CA HIS A 45 -17.16 1.94 -1.80
C HIS A 45 -17.00 1.23 -0.46
N LEU A 46 -18.09 0.73 0.12
CA LEU A 46 -18.04 0.02 1.41
C LEU A 46 -17.54 -1.42 1.26
N HIS A 47 -17.85 -2.08 0.14
CA HIS A 47 -17.54 -3.51 -0.04
C HIS A 47 -16.24 -3.77 -0.79
N THR A 48 -15.49 -2.74 -1.15
CA THR A 48 -14.11 -2.88 -1.67
C THR A 48 -13.15 -2.47 -0.56
N PRO A 49 -12.69 -3.42 0.27
CA PRO A 49 -11.85 -3.08 1.41
C PRO A 49 -10.51 -2.47 0.98
N VAL A 50 -9.92 -1.69 1.87
CA VAL A 50 -8.60 -1.08 1.67
C VAL A 50 -7.56 -2.16 1.40
N GLU A 51 -6.98 -2.16 0.21
CA GLU A 51 -5.97 -3.13 -0.17
C GLU A 51 -4.61 -2.85 0.51
N ILE A 52 -4.38 -3.41 1.70
CA ILE A 52 -3.22 -3.09 2.54
C ILE A 52 -1.87 -3.28 1.85
N LEU A 53 -1.70 -4.32 1.03
CA LEU A 53 -0.45 -4.52 0.29
C LEU A 53 -0.14 -3.30 -0.59
N HIS A 54 -1.12 -2.82 -1.34
CA HIS A 54 -0.96 -1.72 -2.26
C HIS A 54 -0.97 -0.36 -1.59
N VAL A 55 -1.85 -0.14 -0.61
CA VAL A 55 -2.02 1.14 0.07
C VAL A 55 -0.91 1.37 1.09
N TRP A 56 -0.66 0.40 1.95
CA TRP A 56 0.30 0.51 3.04
C TRP A 56 1.72 0.17 2.58
N LEU A 57 2.01 -1.08 2.20
CA LEU A 57 3.38 -1.55 1.93
C LEU A 57 3.96 -0.96 0.64
N LEU A 58 3.36 -1.26 -0.50
CA LEU A 58 3.78 -0.76 -1.82
C LEU A 58 3.38 0.70 -2.07
N GLY A 59 2.72 1.32 -1.10
CA GLY A 59 2.33 2.72 -1.11
C GLY A 59 3.13 3.51 -0.10
N ILE A 60 2.52 3.73 1.05
CA ILE A 60 3.01 4.63 2.09
C ILE A 60 4.42 4.24 2.57
N VAL A 61 4.65 2.96 2.91
CA VAL A 61 5.94 2.48 3.41
C VAL A 61 7.00 2.61 2.31
N LYS A 62 6.70 2.15 1.09
CA LYS A 62 7.57 2.30 -0.08
C LYS A 62 7.97 3.76 -0.32
N TYR A 63 7.00 4.66 -0.37
CA TYR A 63 7.26 6.09 -0.61
C TYR A 63 8.12 6.70 0.49
N THR A 64 7.86 6.33 1.74
CA THR A 64 8.59 6.85 2.90
C THR A 64 10.03 6.33 2.94
N TYR A 65 10.23 5.03 2.68
CA TYR A 65 11.55 4.44 2.57
C TYR A 65 12.34 5.04 1.41
N HIS A 66 11.73 5.17 0.23
CA HIS A 66 12.36 5.83 -0.92
C HIS A 66 12.75 7.28 -0.61
N ASN A 67 11.92 8.04 0.11
CA ASN A 67 12.28 9.39 0.53
C ASN A 67 13.49 9.42 1.48
N ALA A 68 13.58 8.47 2.41
CA ALA A 68 14.73 8.34 3.30
C ALA A 68 16.00 8.00 2.49
N MET A 69 15.94 6.96 1.65
CA MET A 69 17.06 6.49 0.83
C MET A 69 17.57 7.56 -0.14
N ASN A 70 16.68 8.33 -0.76
CA ASN A 70 17.05 9.43 -1.66
C ASN A 70 17.68 10.61 -0.93
N GLY A 71 17.35 10.82 0.34
CA GLY A 71 17.95 11.88 1.18
C GLY A 71 19.30 11.51 1.81
N MET A 72 19.68 10.23 1.81
CA MET A 72 20.92 9.76 2.44
C MET A 72 22.15 9.94 1.55
N LYS A 73 23.26 10.38 2.17
CA LYS A 73 24.59 10.43 1.55
C LYS A 73 25.16 9.01 1.36
N ALA A 74 26.15 8.86 0.48
CA ALA A 74 26.80 7.56 0.21
C ALA A 74 27.39 6.89 1.46
N ILE A 75 28.03 7.66 2.36
CA ILE A 75 28.62 7.12 3.60
C ILE A 75 27.53 6.55 4.52
N ALA A 76 26.43 7.28 4.71
CA ALA A 76 25.29 6.83 5.52
C ALA A 76 24.64 5.56 4.93
N LYS A 77 24.70 5.40 3.61
CA LYS A 77 24.20 4.21 2.91
C LYS A 77 25.07 2.97 3.12
N GLU A 78 26.39 3.13 3.23
CA GLU A 78 27.30 2.03 3.59
C GLU A 78 27.11 1.61 5.06
N SER A 79 26.96 2.59 5.96
CA SER A 79 26.60 2.36 7.37
C SER A 79 25.28 1.57 7.48
N LEU A 80 24.26 1.99 6.74
CA LEU A 80 22.98 1.32 6.67
C LEU A 80 23.10 -0.15 6.22
N MET A 81 23.98 -0.44 5.26
CA MET A 81 24.22 -1.82 4.82
C MET A 81 24.84 -2.67 5.94
N ALA A 82 25.74 -2.10 6.74
CA ALA A 82 26.32 -2.77 7.90
C ALA A 82 25.27 -3.00 9.00
N GLN A 83 24.40 -2.02 9.26
CA GLN A 83 23.29 -2.16 10.21
C GLN A 83 22.30 -3.27 9.78
N TRP A 84 21.94 -3.34 8.49
CA TRP A 84 21.13 -4.44 7.95
C TRP A 84 21.80 -5.81 8.11
N ALA A 85 23.13 -5.89 7.97
CA ALA A 85 23.88 -7.13 8.15
C ALA A 85 24.01 -7.55 9.62
N ALA A 86 24.02 -6.58 10.54
CA ALA A 86 24.14 -6.79 11.97
C ALA A 86 22.78 -7.04 12.67
N PHE A 87 21.66 -6.75 12.01
CA PHE A 87 20.34 -6.92 12.58
C PHE A 87 20.03 -8.40 12.82
N ASP A 88 19.80 -8.76 14.09
CA ASP A 88 19.46 -10.13 14.47
C ASP A 88 17.99 -10.43 14.17
N THR A 89 17.76 -11.41 13.31
CA THR A 89 16.42 -11.88 12.93
C THR A 89 15.95 -13.07 13.74
N SER A 90 16.72 -13.54 14.74
CA SER A 90 16.39 -14.75 15.53
C SER A 90 15.03 -14.70 16.22
N GLY A 91 14.58 -13.50 16.58
CA GLY A 91 13.27 -13.25 17.21
C GLY A 91 12.14 -12.95 16.23
N LEU A 92 12.38 -12.98 14.92
CA LEU A 92 11.41 -12.63 13.88
C LEU A 92 11.12 -13.83 12.99
N ASP A 93 9.86 -14.05 12.66
CA ASP A 93 9.44 -15.06 11.68
C ASP A 93 9.61 -14.52 10.24
N ILE A 94 10.86 -14.19 9.87
CA ILE A 94 11.21 -13.63 8.57
C ILE A 94 12.38 -14.40 7.92
N PRO A 95 12.44 -14.48 6.59
CA PRO A 95 13.60 -15.04 5.91
C PRO A 95 14.87 -14.20 6.17
N PRO A 96 16.06 -14.79 5.99
CA PRO A 96 17.31 -14.05 6.13
C PRO A 96 17.32 -12.77 5.30
N ILE A 97 17.65 -11.66 5.94
CA ILE A 97 17.76 -10.36 5.27
C ILE A 97 18.98 -10.40 4.34
N ILE A 98 18.81 -9.88 3.12
CA ILE A 98 19.91 -9.69 2.17
C ILE A 98 20.24 -8.18 2.17
N PRO A 99 21.26 -7.72 2.93
CA PRO A 99 21.53 -6.29 3.13
C PRO A 99 21.76 -5.54 1.83
N LYS A 100 22.42 -6.19 0.88
CA LYS A 100 22.67 -5.65 -0.46
C LYS A 100 21.37 -5.29 -1.19
N THR A 101 20.33 -6.10 -1.05
CA THR A 101 19.02 -5.84 -1.67
C THR A 101 18.32 -4.66 -1.01
N MET A 102 18.32 -4.60 0.32
CA MET A 102 17.70 -3.51 1.10
C MET A 102 18.30 -2.14 0.77
N TYR A 103 19.58 -2.11 0.41
CA TYR A 103 20.32 -0.91 0.06
C TYR A 103 20.40 -0.64 -1.46
N GLN A 104 20.99 -1.53 -2.25
CA GLN A 104 21.31 -1.27 -3.67
C GLN A 104 20.10 -1.43 -4.59
N HIS A 105 19.16 -2.30 -4.21
CA HIS A 105 18.00 -2.65 -5.01
C HIS A 105 16.69 -2.18 -4.36
N TYR A 106 16.77 -1.12 -3.54
CA TYR A 106 15.62 -0.61 -2.77
C TYR A 106 14.44 -0.15 -3.64
N ASN A 107 14.67 0.13 -4.92
CA ASN A 107 13.64 0.48 -5.89
C ASN A 107 12.76 -0.71 -6.31
N SER A 108 13.28 -1.93 -6.21
CA SER A 108 12.66 -3.17 -6.68
C SER A 108 12.14 -4.06 -5.54
N LEU A 109 12.07 -3.52 -4.32
CA LEU A 109 11.51 -4.23 -3.17
C LEU A 109 10.02 -4.52 -3.37
N VAL A 110 9.57 -5.65 -2.82
CA VAL A 110 8.17 -6.06 -2.81
C VAL A 110 7.60 -5.96 -1.39
N GLY A 111 6.32 -6.35 -1.23
CA GLY A 111 5.60 -6.22 0.04
C GLY A 111 6.36 -6.80 1.24
N LYS A 112 6.93 -8.00 1.08
CA LYS A 112 7.65 -8.68 2.18
C LYS A 112 8.85 -7.87 2.69
N GLU A 113 9.65 -7.26 1.82
CA GLU A 113 10.81 -6.47 2.28
C GLU A 113 10.35 -5.18 2.96
N PHE A 114 9.24 -4.59 2.53
CA PHE A 114 8.65 -3.44 3.22
C PHE A 114 8.09 -3.81 4.60
N CYS A 115 7.55 -5.01 4.79
CA CYS A 115 7.22 -5.52 6.13
C CYS A 115 8.46 -5.62 7.02
N VAL A 116 9.55 -6.20 6.50
CA VAL A 116 10.83 -6.28 7.24
C VAL A 116 11.34 -4.88 7.58
N ILE A 117 11.25 -3.93 6.65
CA ILE A 117 11.61 -2.53 6.90
C ILE A 117 10.83 -1.94 8.07
N LEU A 118 9.51 -2.13 8.13
CA LEU A 118 8.71 -1.64 9.26
C LEU A 118 9.15 -2.23 10.61
N GLN A 119 9.46 -3.53 10.65
CA GLN A 119 9.86 -4.21 11.88
C GLN A 119 11.26 -3.79 12.35
N ALA A 120 12.18 -3.54 11.42
CA ALA A 120 13.58 -3.28 11.74
C ALA A 120 13.96 -1.78 11.73
N ALA A 121 13.14 -0.91 11.12
CA ALA A 121 13.46 0.51 10.89
C ALA A 121 13.95 1.28 12.13
N PRO A 122 13.37 1.13 13.34
CA PRO A 122 13.87 1.83 14.53
C PRO A 122 15.31 1.48 14.89
N PHE A 123 15.73 0.25 14.58
CA PHE A 123 17.05 -0.28 14.91
C PHE A 123 18.05 -0.04 13.79
N VAL A 124 17.59 -0.08 12.54
CA VAL A 124 18.44 -0.05 11.36
C VAL A 124 18.49 1.33 10.71
N LEU A 125 17.45 2.16 10.78
CA LEU A 125 17.47 3.46 10.08
C LEU A 125 17.86 4.63 10.98
N PHE A 126 17.62 4.56 12.30
CA PHE A 126 17.59 5.75 13.15
C PHE A 126 18.96 6.36 13.45
N GLU A 127 20.04 5.60 13.31
CA GLU A 127 21.39 6.12 13.45
C GLU A 127 21.73 7.09 12.31
N ASP A 128 21.38 6.72 11.07
CA ASP A 128 21.69 7.48 9.86
C ASP A 128 20.57 8.45 9.42
N LEU A 129 19.36 8.30 9.99
CA LEU A 129 18.21 9.13 9.65
C LEU A 129 18.25 10.49 10.39
N PRO A 130 18.06 11.63 9.69
CA PRO A 130 17.96 12.94 10.32
C PRO A 130 16.95 12.97 11.47
N LYS A 131 17.33 13.61 12.58
CA LYS A 131 16.53 13.64 13.82
C LYS A 131 15.11 14.19 13.62
N ASN A 132 14.94 15.14 12.70
CA ASN A 132 13.62 15.69 12.37
C ASN A 132 12.71 14.70 11.63
N LYS A 133 13.24 13.64 11.02
CA LYS A 133 12.45 12.59 10.34
C LYS A 133 12.10 11.41 11.25
N GLN A 134 12.80 11.24 12.38
CA GLN A 134 12.59 10.11 13.30
C GLN A 134 11.17 10.02 13.87
N PRO A 135 10.50 11.13 14.29
CA PRO A 135 9.13 11.06 14.83
C PRO A 135 8.13 10.42 13.86
N MET A 136 8.18 10.80 12.58
CA MET A 136 7.32 10.22 11.55
C MET A 136 7.58 8.72 11.38
N TRP A 137 8.85 8.28 11.40
CA TRP A 137 9.18 6.86 11.29
C TRP A 137 8.73 6.06 12.51
N ILE A 138 8.81 6.62 13.71
CA ILE A 138 8.28 6.01 14.94
C ILE A 138 6.78 5.76 14.75
N VAL A 139 6.03 6.78 14.35
CA VAL A 139 4.59 6.68 14.13
C VAL A 139 4.26 5.71 13.00
N LEU A 140 5.02 5.70 11.91
CA LEU A 140 4.87 4.74 10.81
C LEU A 140 5.03 3.29 11.28
N CYS A 141 6.06 2.99 12.08
CA CYS A 141 6.29 1.66 12.62
C CYS A 141 5.18 1.25 13.60
N HIS A 142 4.77 2.14 14.51
CA HIS A 142 3.67 1.89 15.45
C HIS A 142 2.35 1.64 14.72
N LEU A 143 2.00 2.47 13.75
CA LEU A 143 0.80 2.29 12.94
C LEU A 143 0.87 0.99 12.14
N GLY A 144 2.06 0.64 11.61
CA GLY A 144 2.28 -0.65 10.96
C GLY A 144 1.97 -1.83 11.87
N SER A 145 2.40 -1.80 13.13
CA SER A 145 2.06 -2.82 14.12
C SER A 145 0.56 -2.92 14.38
N TYR A 146 -0.16 -1.79 14.45
CA TYR A 146 -1.63 -1.78 14.58
C TYR A 146 -2.31 -2.38 13.34
N ILE A 147 -1.89 -2.00 12.13
CA ILE A 147 -2.51 -2.46 10.87
C ILE A 147 -2.37 -3.97 10.70
N PHE A 148 -1.26 -4.56 11.13
CA PHE A 148 -0.99 -5.99 10.99
C PHE A 148 -1.37 -6.83 12.21
N GLU A 149 -2.03 -6.25 13.22
CA GLU A 149 -2.59 -7.00 14.33
C GLU A 149 -3.69 -7.95 13.82
N THR A 150 -3.58 -9.23 14.15
CA THR A 150 -4.45 -10.28 13.61
C THR A 150 -5.59 -10.67 14.54
N GLU A 151 -5.53 -10.26 15.80
CA GLU A 151 -6.51 -10.59 16.83
C GLU A 151 -6.77 -9.36 17.69
N PHE A 152 -8.04 -9.03 17.91
CA PHE A 152 -8.44 -7.88 18.71
C PHE A 152 -9.17 -8.36 19.96
N CYS A 153 -8.73 -7.92 21.14
CA CYS A 153 -9.48 -8.18 22.37
C CYS A 153 -10.83 -7.45 22.37
N ASP A 154 -10.86 -6.22 21.86
CA ASP A 154 -12.06 -5.42 21.66
C ASP A 154 -11.94 -4.61 20.36
N MET A 155 -12.90 -4.80 19.44
CA MET A 155 -12.89 -4.16 18.13
C MET A 155 -12.98 -2.63 18.24
N ASN A 156 -13.84 -2.10 19.11
CA ASN A 156 -14.05 -0.65 19.21
C ASN A 156 -12.80 0.05 19.74
N THR A 157 -12.11 -0.55 20.71
CA THR A 157 -10.85 -0.06 21.26
C THR A 157 -9.75 -0.09 20.21
N HIS A 158 -9.65 -1.18 19.44
CA HIS A 158 -8.69 -1.26 18.33
C HIS A 158 -8.97 -0.18 17.28
N LEU A 159 -10.22 -0.01 16.84
CA LEU A 159 -10.61 1.00 15.86
C LEU A 159 -10.34 2.43 16.35
N ALA A 160 -10.65 2.73 17.61
CA ALA A 160 -10.35 4.04 18.21
C ALA A 160 -8.84 4.31 18.25
N GLY A 161 -8.04 3.30 18.63
CA GLY A 161 -6.58 3.40 18.61
C GLY A 161 -6.04 3.59 17.19
N LEU A 162 -6.54 2.81 16.23
CA LEU A 162 -6.16 2.91 14.83
C LEU A 162 -6.44 4.30 14.25
N HIS A 163 -7.61 4.87 14.53
CA HIS A 163 -7.96 6.24 14.11
C HIS A 163 -6.96 7.27 14.66
N VAL A 164 -6.65 7.20 15.96
CA VAL A 164 -5.67 8.10 16.59
C VAL A 164 -4.29 7.96 15.94
N TRP A 165 -3.84 6.73 15.65
CA TRP A 165 -2.55 6.50 15.02
C TRP A 165 -2.51 6.95 13.56
N ILE A 166 -3.60 6.79 12.79
CA ILE A 166 -3.73 7.33 11.43
C ILE A 166 -3.66 8.86 11.46
N ASP A 167 -4.41 9.52 12.34
CA ASP A 167 -4.37 10.99 12.46
C ASP A 167 -2.99 11.50 12.86
N THR A 168 -2.36 10.83 13.83
CA THR A 168 -1.01 11.17 14.29
C THR A 168 -0.01 11.00 13.15
N PHE A 169 -0.12 9.91 12.38
CA PHE A 169 0.72 9.66 11.22
C PHE A 169 0.58 10.75 10.16
N LEU A 170 -0.66 11.09 9.79
CA LEU A 170 -0.93 12.14 8.80
C LEU A 170 -0.40 13.50 9.26
N CYS A 171 -0.53 13.84 10.54
CA CYS A 171 0.03 15.06 11.11
C CYS A 171 1.56 15.10 11.01
N GLU A 172 2.26 14.02 11.39
CA GLU A 172 3.73 13.95 11.29
C GLU A 172 4.20 13.97 9.82
N MET A 173 3.45 13.37 8.91
CA MET A 173 3.76 13.40 7.47
C MET A 173 3.63 14.80 6.88
N VAL A 174 2.55 15.54 7.21
CA VAL A 174 2.34 16.90 6.72
C VAL A 174 3.42 17.86 7.25
N LYS A 175 3.86 17.68 8.51
CA LYS A 175 4.99 18.45 9.08
C LYS A 175 6.29 18.26 8.30
N LEU A 176 6.53 17.06 7.76
CA LEU A 176 7.70 16.80 6.92
C LEU A 176 7.54 17.37 5.51
N ASN A 177 6.39 17.11 4.88
CA ASN A 177 6.08 17.60 3.54
C ASN A 177 4.58 17.50 3.25
N ALA A 178 3.90 18.63 3.10
CA ALA A 178 2.48 18.66 2.78
C ALA A 178 2.13 18.03 1.42
N MET A 179 3.08 17.90 0.47
CA MET A 179 2.80 17.30 -0.85
C MET A 179 2.37 15.83 -0.79
N TRP A 180 2.58 15.15 0.34
CA TRP A 180 2.08 13.78 0.54
C TRP A 180 0.56 13.68 0.43
N THR A 181 -0.19 14.75 0.67
CA THR A 181 -1.66 14.79 0.52
C THR A 181 -2.11 14.58 -0.93
N ASN A 182 -1.24 14.81 -1.91
CA ASN A 182 -1.55 14.59 -3.33
C ASN A 182 -1.49 13.10 -3.72
N LYS A 183 -1.03 12.21 -2.83
CA LYS A 183 -0.98 10.77 -3.09
C LYS A 183 -2.28 10.12 -2.62
N PRO A 184 -3.07 9.48 -3.50
CA PRO A 184 -4.40 8.96 -3.15
C PRO A 184 -4.35 7.90 -2.05
N LYS A 185 -3.26 7.14 -1.94
CA LYS A 185 -3.08 6.09 -0.93
C LYS A 185 -3.18 6.61 0.52
N PHE A 186 -2.81 7.88 0.77
CA PHE A 186 -2.94 8.48 2.10
C PHE A 186 -4.39 8.78 2.47
N HIS A 187 -5.21 9.20 1.49
CA HIS A 187 -6.65 9.33 1.69
C HIS A 187 -7.30 7.95 1.84
N ILE A 188 -6.93 6.97 1.01
CA ILE A 188 -7.50 5.62 1.11
C ILE A 188 -7.22 4.99 2.48
N LEU A 189 -6.06 5.28 3.09
CA LEU A 189 -5.73 4.80 4.44
C LEU A 189 -6.76 5.22 5.49
N THR A 190 -7.43 6.37 5.37
CA THR A 190 -8.41 6.83 6.36
C THR A 190 -9.66 5.95 6.39
N HIS A 191 -9.94 5.21 5.31
CA HIS A 191 -11.06 4.26 5.20
C HIS A 191 -10.71 2.86 5.73
N LEU A 192 -9.48 2.66 6.22
CA LEU A 192 -9.05 1.36 6.73
C LEU A 192 -9.87 0.92 7.96
N GLN A 193 -10.24 1.87 8.82
CA GLN A 193 -11.08 1.58 9.98
C GLN A 193 -12.44 0.99 9.57
N ASP A 194 -13.05 1.51 8.50
CA ASP A 194 -14.33 1.03 7.99
C ASP A 194 -14.18 -0.36 7.41
N SER A 195 -13.07 -0.60 6.70
CA SER A 195 -12.72 -1.93 6.19
C SER A 195 -12.53 -2.93 7.34
N ILE A 196 -11.84 -2.55 8.42
CA ILE A 196 -11.61 -3.44 9.56
C ILE A 196 -12.90 -3.70 10.34
N ALA A 197 -13.77 -2.69 10.47
CA ALA A 197 -15.07 -2.84 11.12
C ALA A 197 -15.98 -3.84 10.37
N LEU A 198 -15.92 -3.86 9.04
CA LEU A 198 -16.75 -4.73 8.21
C LEU A 198 -16.16 -6.11 7.98
N PHE A 199 -14.85 -6.20 7.75
CA PHE A 199 -14.17 -7.41 7.27
C PHE A 199 -13.26 -8.06 8.32
N GLY A 200 -13.08 -7.44 9.49
CA GLY A 200 -12.18 -7.90 10.53
C GLY A 200 -10.73 -7.46 10.28
N PRO A 201 -9.74 -8.15 10.87
CA PRO A 201 -8.32 -7.81 10.72
C PRO A 201 -7.88 -7.64 9.26
N ALA A 202 -6.96 -6.71 9.02
CA ALA A 202 -6.57 -6.33 7.66
C ALA A 202 -5.92 -7.48 6.85
N SER A 203 -5.37 -8.47 7.55
CA SER A 203 -4.84 -9.70 6.98
C SER A 203 -5.91 -10.57 6.29
N LEU A 204 -7.20 -10.42 6.65
CA LEU A 204 -8.30 -11.21 6.07
C LEU A 204 -8.69 -10.76 4.67
N PHE A 205 -8.48 -9.49 4.34
CA PHE A 205 -8.77 -8.90 3.03
C PHE A 205 -7.52 -8.43 2.28
N ALA A 206 -6.34 -8.82 2.75
CA ALA A 206 -5.10 -8.61 2.02
C ALA A 206 -5.10 -9.47 0.74
N THR A 207 -4.93 -8.81 -0.40
CA THR A 207 -4.92 -9.44 -1.73
C THR A 207 -3.66 -10.23 -2.05
N GLU A 208 -2.63 -10.22 -1.19
CA GLU A 208 -1.34 -10.88 -1.41
C GLU A 208 -1.50 -12.38 -1.75
N LYS A 209 -2.43 -13.06 -1.07
CA LYS A 209 -2.76 -14.46 -1.38
C LYS A 209 -3.36 -14.59 -2.79
N PHE A 210 -4.26 -13.70 -3.18
CA PHE A 210 -4.85 -13.69 -4.52
C PHE A 210 -3.83 -13.35 -5.61
N GLU A 211 -2.91 -12.42 -5.36
CA GLU A 211 -1.83 -12.08 -6.28
C GLU A 211 -0.82 -13.20 -6.46
N SER A 212 -0.57 -14.01 -5.43
CA SER A 212 0.30 -15.19 -5.54
C SER A 212 -0.25 -16.21 -6.56
N TYR A 213 -1.57 -16.27 -6.76
CA TYR A 213 -2.17 -17.11 -7.80
C TYR A 213 -1.90 -16.58 -9.22
N ASN A 214 -1.59 -15.29 -9.41
CA ASN A 214 -1.22 -14.77 -10.73
C ASN A 214 0.05 -15.46 -11.25
N ALA A 215 1.01 -15.77 -10.38
CA ALA A 215 2.20 -16.53 -10.76
C ALA A 215 1.86 -17.95 -11.23
N ASN A 216 0.93 -18.61 -10.55
CA ASN A 216 0.44 -19.95 -10.93
C ASN A 216 -0.32 -19.93 -12.25
N THR A 217 -1.21 -18.96 -12.46
CA THR A 217 -1.97 -18.79 -13.70
C THR A 217 -1.03 -18.48 -14.87
N CYS A 218 -0.06 -17.57 -14.70
CA CYS A 218 0.95 -17.30 -15.71
C CYS A 218 1.75 -18.57 -16.06
N SER A 219 2.20 -19.33 -15.06
CA SER A 219 2.92 -20.60 -15.30
C SER A 219 2.06 -21.65 -16.00
N ALA A 220 0.77 -21.72 -15.70
CA ALA A 220 -0.16 -22.66 -16.34
C ALA A 220 -0.49 -22.24 -17.79
N SER A 221 -0.59 -20.94 -18.06
CA SER A 221 -0.87 -20.40 -19.40
C SER A 221 0.32 -20.50 -20.37
N VAL A 222 1.57 -20.60 -19.89
CA VAL A 222 2.75 -20.83 -20.75
C VAL A 222 2.66 -22.16 -21.52
N HIS A 223 1.82 -23.10 -21.07
CA HIS A 223 1.58 -24.39 -21.72
C HIS A 223 0.24 -24.50 -22.45
N SER A 224 -0.53 -23.42 -22.55
CA SER A 224 -1.79 -23.38 -23.29
C SER A 224 -1.55 -22.74 -24.66
N ASN A 225 -1.55 -23.56 -25.72
CA ASN A 225 -1.65 -23.10 -27.11
C ASN A 225 -3.11 -22.89 -27.51
#